data_AF-A0A6B1FGF5-F1
#
_entry.id   AF-A0A6B1FGF5-F1
#
_cell.length_a   1.000
_cell.length_b   1.000
_cell.length_c   1.000
_cell.angle_alpha   90.00
_cell.angle_beta   90.00
_cell.angle_gamma   90.00
#
_symmetry.space_group_name_H-M   'P 1'
#
loop_
_entity.id
_entity.type
_entity.pdbx_description
1 polymer ?
#
loop_
_entity_poly.entity_id
_entity_poly.type
_entity_poly.pdbx_seq_one_letter_code
_entity_poly.pdbx_strand_id
1 'polypeptide(L)'
;MRSYLAGSAELRGVVYLVDSRHPPMAGDREFVGYLAETGTPTLIALTKVDKLKASARARGLPAPGVLDELGVSADQVVTSSARTGEGAEELLDAIAALLETEDES
;
A
#
# COMPACT_ATOMS: atom_id res chain seq x y z
N MET A 1 -15.90 6.61 -7.59
CA MET A 1 -14.79 5.75 -7.11
C MET A 1 -14.84 4.38 -7.76
N ARG A 2 -15.76 3.48 -7.35
CA ARG A 2 -15.83 2.09 -7.88
C ARG A 2 -15.94 2.02 -9.41
N SER A 3 -16.75 2.89 -10.03
CA SER A 3 -16.86 2.98 -11.50
C SER A 3 -15.56 3.40 -12.21
N TYR A 4 -14.68 4.17 -11.56
CA TYR A 4 -13.38 4.53 -12.13
C TYR A 4 -12.38 3.37 -11.98
N LEU A 5 -12.39 2.72 -10.82
CA LEU A 5 -11.54 1.55 -10.55
C LEU A 5 -11.88 0.34 -11.42
N ALA A 6 -13.15 0.16 -11.77
CA ALA A 6 -13.61 -0.98 -12.58
C ALA A 6 -13.67 -0.74 -14.09
N GLY A 7 -13.51 0.51 -14.56
CA GLY A 7 -13.84 0.90 -15.94
C GLY A 7 -12.80 1.75 -16.66
N SER A 8 -11.68 2.07 -16.02
CA SER A 8 -10.62 2.88 -16.64
C SER A 8 -9.59 1.97 -17.30
N ALA A 9 -9.48 2.02 -18.63
CA ALA A 9 -8.43 1.33 -19.37
C ALA A 9 -7.03 1.88 -19.07
N GLU A 10 -6.93 3.08 -18.50
CA GLU A 10 -5.65 3.71 -18.14
C GLU A 10 -5.22 3.38 -16.69
N LEU A 11 -6.04 2.68 -15.91
CA LEU A 11 -5.68 2.35 -14.53
C LEU A 11 -4.69 1.19 -14.50
N ARG A 12 -3.44 1.50 -14.19
CA ARG A 12 -2.35 0.51 -14.08
C ARG A 12 -2.22 -0.11 -12.69
N GLY A 13 -2.67 0.61 -11.66
CA GLY A 13 -2.64 0.12 -10.28
C GLY A 13 -3.10 1.17 -9.28
N VAL A 14 -3.23 0.75 -8.02
CA VAL A 14 -3.64 1.60 -6.91
C VAL A 14 -2.55 1.62 -5.85
N VAL A 15 -2.12 2.82 -5.47
CA VAL A 15 -1.31 3.03 -4.27
C VAL A 15 -2.24 3.44 -3.13
N TYR A 16 -2.38 2.57 -2.14
CA TYR A 16 -3.24 2.79 -0.99
C TYR A 16 -2.42 3.27 0.21
N LEU A 17 -2.62 4.53 0.60
CA LEU A 17 -1.88 5.17 1.69
C LEU A 17 -2.52 4.84 3.03
N VAL A 18 -1.76 4.21 3.93
CA VAL A 18 -2.18 3.89 5.30
C VAL A 18 -1.32 4.68 6.29
N ASP A 19 -1.94 5.29 7.28
CA ASP A 19 -1.21 6.00 8.34
C ASP A 19 -0.69 4.99 9.38
N SER A 20 0.62 4.80 9.45
CA SER A 20 1.23 3.78 10.32
C SER A 20 0.98 3.96 11.83
N ARG A 21 0.46 5.11 12.25
CA ARG A 21 0.19 5.43 13.66
C ARG A 21 -1.12 4.84 14.18
N HIS A 22 -2.00 4.41 13.29
CA HIS A 22 -3.34 3.97 13.62
C HIS A 22 -3.58 2.56 13.09
N PRO A 23 -4.37 1.73 13.80
CA PRO A 23 -4.86 0.49 13.23
C PRO A 23 -5.79 0.78 12.04
N PRO A 24 -5.84 -0.11 11.03
CA PRO A 24 -6.76 0.03 9.92
C PRO A 24 -8.21 0.08 10.39
N MET A 25 -9.01 0.89 9.71
CA MET A 25 -10.45 0.99 9.93
C MET A 25 -11.17 -0.13 9.17
N ALA A 26 -12.41 -0.41 9.55
CA ALA A 26 -13.23 -1.43 8.86
C ALA A 26 -13.38 -1.15 7.34
N GLY A 27 -13.45 0.12 6.95
CA GLY A 27 -13.52 0.52 5.54
C GLY A 27 -12.24 0.22 4.74
N ASP A 28 -11.08 0.17 5.41
CA ASP A 28 -9.81 -0.13 4.74
C ASP A 28 -9.79 -1.59 4.29
N ARG A 29 -10.33 -2.49 5.12
CA ARG A 29 -10.47 -3.93 4.79
C ARG A 29 -11.43 -4.15 3.63
N GLU A 30 -12.57 -3.47 3.64
CA GLU A 30 -13.54 -3.56 2.55
C GLU A 30 -12.93 -3.06 1.23
N PHE A 31 -12.16 -1.97 1.29
CA PHE A 31 -11.55 -1.40 0.11
C PHE A 31 -10.43 -2.27 -0.47
N VAL A 32 -9.53 -2.77 0.37
CA VAL A 32 -8.47 -3.71 -0.06
C VAL A 32 -9.08 -5.02 -0.59
N GLY A 33 -10.12 -5.53 0.08
CA GLY A 33 -10.86 -6.70 -0.40
C GLY A 33 -11.48 -6.47 -1.79
N TYR A 34 -12.09 -5.30 -2.02
CA TYR A 34 -12.61 -4.93 -3.33
C TYR A 34 -11.52 -4.88 -4.41
N LEU A 35 -10.34 -4.32 -4.12
CA LEU A 35 -9.23 -4.27 -5.07
C LEU A 35 -8.70 -5.67 -5.40
N ALA A 36 -8.67 -6.57 -4.42
CA ALA A 36 -8.31 -7.97 -4.62
C ALA A 36 -9.36 -8.71 -5.47
N GLU A 37 -10.65 -8.49 -5.22
CA GLU A 37 -11.74 -9.06 -6.01
C GLU A 37 -11.71 -8.60 -7.48
N THR A 38 -11.32 -7.35 -7.74
CA THR A 38 -11.18 -6.82 -9.10
C THR A 38 -9.85 -7.16 -9.76
N GLY A 39 -8.95 -7.84 -9.06
CA GLY A 39 -7.60 -8.17 -9.56
C GLY A 39 -6.74 -6.93 -9.83
N THR A 40 -7.06 -5.80 -9.21
CA THR A 40 -6.36 -4.53 -9.45
C THR A 40 -5.00 -4.56 -8.75
N PRO A 41 -3.87 -4.38 -9.49
CA PRO A 41 -2.55 -4.28 -8.87
C PRO A 41 -2.55 -3.21 -7.77
N THR A 42 -2.20 -3.62 -6.55
CA THR A 42 -2.33 -2.77 -5.36
C THR A 42 -1.03 -2.75 -4.56
N LEU A 43 -0.53 -1.54 -4.30
CA LEU A 43 0.61 -1.25 -3.44
C LEU A 43 0.13 -0.57 -2.17
N ILE A 44 0.48 -1.12 -1.01
CA ILE A 44 0.16 -0.54 0.30
C ILE A 44 1.33 0.32 0.75
N ALA A 45 1.12 1.63 0.89
CA ALA A 45 2.14 2.55 1.38
C ALA A 45 1.85 2.99 2.82
N LEU A 46 2.63 2.44 3.75
CA LEU A 46 2.58 2.79 5.16
C LEU A 46 3.33 4.09 5.41
N THR A 47 2.58 5.17 5.58
CA THR A 47 3.12 6.53 5.72
C THR A 47 3.47 6.88 7.16
N LYS A 48 4.28 7.93 7.34
CA LYS A 48 4.64 8.53 8.65
C LYS A 48 5.39 7.57 9.58
N VAL A 49 6.21 6.68 9.01
CA VAL A 49 7.02 5.75 9.80
C VAL A 49 8.01 6.44 10.73
N ASP A 50 8.30 7.73 10.49
CA ASP A 50 9.03 8.60 11.41
C ASP A 50 8.36 8.76 12.79
N LYS A 51 7.10 8.35 12.95
CA LYS A 51 6.37 8.37 14.21
C LYS A 51 6.31 7.02 14.93
N LEU A 52 6.81 5.95 14.31
CA LEU A 52 6.88 4.64 14.93
C LEU A 52 8.03 4.55 15.95
N LYS A 53 7.83 3.76 17.01
CA LYS A 53 8.89 3.40 17.96
C LYS A 53 9.94 2.52 17.26
N ALA A 54 11.20 2.61 17.68
CA ALA A 54 12.32 1.88 17.07
C ALA A 54 12.09 0.36 16.97
N SER A 55 11.40 -0.24 17.95
CA SER A 55 11.05 -1.67 17.93
C SER A 55 9.99 -2.05 16.90
N ALA A 56 9.10 -1.11 16.53
CA ALA A 56 8.14 -1.29 15.45
C ALA A 56 8.82 -1.10 14.09
N ARG A 57 9.70 -0.10 13.96
CA ARG A 57 10.51 0.11 12.76
C ARG A 57 11.42 -1.07 12.43
N ALA A 58 12.09 -1.63 13.44
CA ALA A 58 12.97 -2.79 13.27
C ALA A 58 12.22 -4.05 12.78
N ARG A 59 10.89 -4.09 12.91
CA ARG A 59 10.06 -5.17 12.37
C ARG A 59 9.58 -4.88 10.96
N GLY A 60 9.88 -3.72 10.37
CA GLY A 60 9.44 -3.33 9.02
C GLY A 60 7.92 -3.23 8.87
N LEU A 61 7.19 -3.24 10.00
CA LEU A 61 5.74 -3.33 10.03
C LEU A 61 5.20 -2.17 10.88
N PRO A 62 4.00 -1.66 10.56
CA PRO A 62 3.29 -0.75 11.44
C PRO A 62 2.81 -1.57 12.65
N ALA A 63 1.82 -1.10 13.42
CA ALA A 63 1.31 -1.85 14.58
C ALA A 63 1.19 -3.37 14.26
N PRO A 64 1.61 -4.28 15.17
CA PRO A 64 1.51 -5.72 14.92
C PRO A 64 0.08 -6.08 14.47
N GLY A 65 -0.04 -6.76 13.32
CA GLY A 65 -1.34 -7.22 12.79
C GLY A 65 -1.94 -6.39 11.65
N VAL A 66 -1.38 -5.25 11.23
CA VAL A 66 -1.96 -4.47 10.11
C VAL A 66 -2.04 -5.26 8.81
N LEU A 67 -1.01 -6.04 8.47
CA LEU A 67 -1.03 -6.86 7.26
C LEU A 67 -2.08 -7.97 7.36
N ASP A 68 -2.17 -8.62 8.53
CA ASP A 68 -3.16 -9.65 8.81
C ASP A 68 -4.58 -9.08 8.77
N GLU A 69 -4.77 -7.87 9.29
CA GLU A 69 -6.05 -7.17 9.31
C GLU A 69 -6.49 -6.71 7.91
N LEU A 70 -5.55 -6.32 7.06
CA LEU A 70 -5.81 -5.92 5.67
C LEU A 70 -5.85 -7.13 4.72
N GLY A 71 -5.36 -8.30 5.14
CA GLY A 71 -5.26 -9.49 4.30
C GLY A 71 -4.26 -9.36 3.14
N VAL A 72 -3.18 -8.59 3.34
CA VAL A 72 -2.16 -8.31 2.32
C VAL A 72 -0.82 -8.91 2.69
N SER A 73 -0.03 -9.30 1.70
CA SER A 73 1.30 -9.86 1.90
C SER A 73 2.36 -8.77 2.04
N ALA A 74 3.47 -9.09 2.71
CA ALA A 74 4.52 -8.12 3.02
C ALA A 74 5.28 -7.56 1.80
N ASP A 75 5.28 -8.30 0.69
CA ASP A 75 5.81 -7.89 -0.62
C ASP A 75 4.97 -6.82 -1.32
N GLN A 76 3.69 -6.66 -0.92
CA GLN A 76 2.81 -5.60 -1.42
C GLN A 76 2.94 -4.29 -0.62
N VAL A 77 3.88 -4.21 0.31
CA VAL A 77 3.94 -3.14 1.32
C VAL A 77 5.25 -2.37 1.22
N VAL A 78 5.14 -1.05 1.15
CA VAL A 78 6.27 -0.12 1.27
C VAL A 78 6.05 0.84 2.42
N THR A 79 7.12 1.19 3.13
CA THR A 79 7.07 2.20 4.19
C THR A 79 7.57 3.53 3.67
N SER A 80 6.96 4.64 4.07
CA SER A 80 7.42 5.98 3.69
C SER A 80 7.24 7.03 4.78
N SER A 81 8.07 8.08 4.73
CA SER A 81 7.95 9.26 5.57
C SER A 81 8.25 10.51 4.76
N ALA A 82 7.19 11.26 4.44
CA ALA A 82 7.32 12.55 3.77
C ALA A 82 8.13 13.58 4.58
N ARG A 83 8.28 13.40 5.90
CA ARG A 83 9.05 14.31 6.76
C ARG A 83 10.55 14.07 6.66
N THR A 84 10.96 12.80 6.56
CA THR A 84 12.38 12.41 6.57
C THR A 84 12.92 12.05 5.20
N GLY A 85 12.04 11.81 4.22
CA GLY A 85 12.40 11.27 2.90
C GLY A 85 12.63 9.74 2.91
N GLU A 86 12.51 9.09 4.07
CA GLU A 86 12.65 7.63 4.21
C GLU A 86 11.61 6.91 3.34
N GLY A 87 12.05 5.92 2.56
CA GLY A 87 11.17 5.09 1.74
C GLY A 87 10.65 5.74 0.46
N ALA A 88 11.14 6.92 0.09
CA ALA A 88 10.67 7.65 -1.09
C ALA A 88 11.13 6.99 -2.39
N GLU A 89 12.37 6.51 -2.44
CA GLU A 89 12.93 5.83 -3.62
C GLU A 89 12.24 4.48 -3.81
N GLU A 90 12.11 3.69 -2.74
CA GLU A 90 11.42 2.40 -2.76
C GLU A 90 9.95 2.53 -3.16
N LEU A 91 9.27 3.61 -2.72
CA LEU A 91 7.91 3.90 -3.15
C LEU A 91 7.85 4.23 -4.65
N LEU A 92 8.80 5.00 -5.17
CA LEU A 92 8.85 5.34 -6.59
C LEU A 92 9.15 4.10 -7.46
N ASP A 93 10.08 3.25 -7.03
CA ASP A 93 10.40 1.99 -7.71
C ASP A 93 9.20 1.05 -7.74
N ALA A 94 8.49 0.91 -6.62
CA ALA A 94 7.27 0.11 -6.54
C ALA A 94 6.14 0.68 -7.42
N ILE A 95 6.03 2.00 -7.54
CA ILE A 95 5.10 2.65 -8.47
C ILE A 95 5.50 2.37 -9.92
N ALA A 96 6.79 2.46 -10.25
CA ALA A 96 7.29 2.15 -11.59
C ALA A 96 6.97 0.69 -11.97
N ALA A 97 7.17 -0.26 -11.06
CA ALA A 97 6.82 -1.66 -11.28
C ALA A 97 5.32 -1.87 -11.59
N LEU A 98 4.41 -1.10 -10.97
CA LEU A 98 2.98 -1.13 -11.32
C LEU A 98 2.67 -0.60 -12.72
N LEU A 99 3.55 0.23 -13.29
CA LEU A 99 3.40 0.74 -14.65
C LEU A 99 3.91 -0.27 -15.69
N GLU A 100 4.86 -1.11 -15.34
CA GLU A 100 5.50 -2.09 -16.26
C GLU A 100 4.69 -3.39 -16.44
N THR A 101 3.69 -3.65 -15.61
CA THR A 101 2.93 -4.92 -15.59
C THR A 101 2.09 -5.25 -16.84
N GLU A 102 2.09 -4.44 -17.90
CA GLU A 102 1.38 -4.74 -19.17
C GLU A 102 2.22 -4.55 -20.46
N ASP A 103 3.54 -4.77 -20.43
CA ASP A 103 4.32 -4.91 -21.68
C ASP A 103 4.43 -6.37 -22.18
N GLU A 104 3.58 -7.27 -21.68
CA GLU A 104 3.43 -8.65 -22.19
C GLU A 104 1.96 -8.89 -22.62
N SER A 105 1.58 -8.36 -23.79
CA SER A 105 0.38 -8.77 -24.55
C SER A 105 0.51 -8.44 -26.03
#